data_AF-A0A561QI78-F1
#
_entry.id   AF-A0A561QI78-F1
#
_cell.length_a   1.000
_cell.length_b   1.000
_cell.length_c   1.000
_cell.angle_alpha   90.00
_cell.angle_beta   90.00
_cell.angle_gamma   90.00
#
_symmetry.space_group_name_H-M   'P 1'
#
loop_
_entity.id
_entity.type
_entity.pdbx_description
1 polymer ?
#
loop_
_entity_poly.entity_id
_entity_poly.type
_entity_poly.pdbx_seq_one_letter_code
_entity_poly.pdbx_strand_id
1 'polypeptide(L)'
;MADPLERYRPRDRILARSIFDRLIDDEPDRLFDPQINMVDQVREVRESIRRDLEALLNTRRCPEAPPAAYSELKDALVSYGVDGMVSANLATDEAKLRLAQMVERRISMFETRLSDVRVTILKSRTMTERALRMRIQATFRLHEGMPPISFESTIDPSTQRFLVEAANG
;
A
#
# COMPACT_ATOMS: atom_id res chain seq x y z
N MET A 1 18.02 8.65 -43.68
CA MET A 1 16.57 8.86 -43.55
C MET A 1 16.15 8.32 -42.19
N ALA A 2 15.57 9.15 -41.33
CA ALA A 2 15.04 8.68 -40.05
C ALA A 2 13.85 7.75 -40.30
N ASP A 3 13.79 6.64 -39.58
CA ASP A 3 12.70 5.65 -39.67
C ASP A 3 11.35 6.34 -39.37
N PRO A 4 10.37 6.33 -40.29
CA PRO A 4 9.04 6.91 -40.08
C PRO A 4 8.33 6.36 -38.83
N LEU A 5 8.71 5.16 -38.38
CA LEU A 5 8.17 4.49 -37.20
C LEU A 5 8.80 4.97 -35.88
N GLU A 6 9.87 5.76 -35.89
CA GLU A 6 10.44 6.33 -34.66
C GLU A 6 9.47 7.26 -33.91
N ARG A 7 8.53 7.89 -34.61
CA ARG A 7 7.48 8.72 -33.98
C ARG A 7 6.46 7.90 -33.19
N TYR A 8 6.35 6.60 -33.49
CA TYR A 8 5.44 5.67 -32.83
C TYR A 8 6.15 4.73 -31.85
N ARG A 9 7.49 4.75 -31.81
CA ARG A 9 8.20 4.12 -30.69
C ARG A 9 7.88 4.93 -29.43
N PRO A 10 7.36 4.30 -28.36
CA PRO A 10 7.18 4.98 -27.09
C PRO A 10 8.56 5.47 -26.63
N ARG A 11 8.85 6.76 -26.82
CA ARG A 11 10.10 7.38 -26.32
C ARG A 11 10.06 7.49 -24.80
N ASP A 12 8.85 7.61 -24.26
CA ASP A 12 8.57 7.57 -22.84
C ASP A 12 7.89 6.24 -22.51
N ARG A 13 8.54 5.46 -21.66
CA ARG A 13 7.99 4.21 -21.17
C ARG A 13 6.85 4.52 -20.21
N ILE A 14 5.63 4.12 -20.57
CA ILE A 14 4.43 4.35 -19.75
C ILE A 14 4.31 3.23 -18.73
N LEU A 15 4.26 3.55 -17.44
CA LEU A 15 3.95 2.59 -16.38
C LEU A 15 2.45 2.26 -16.43
N ALA A 16 2.12 0.97 -16.35
CA ALA A 16 0.74 0.53 -16.32
C ALA A 16 0.07 0.97 -14.99
N ARG A 17 -0.84 1.94 -15.06
CA ARG A 17 -1.69 2.35 -13.93
C ARG A 17 -2.79 1.32 -13.67
N SER A 18 -3.29 1.25 -12.43
CA SER A 18 -4.45 0.41 -12.12
C SER A 18 -5.69 0.90 -12.89
N ILE A 19 -6.72 0.06 -13.00
CA ILE A 19 -8.00 0.50 -13.61
C ILE A 19 -8.61 1.63 -12.79
N PHE A 20 -8.55 1.55 -11.45
CA PHE A 20 -9.06 2.60 -10.56
C PHE A 20 -8.33 3.93 -10.81
N ASP A 21 -7.01 3.92 -10.92
CA ASP A 21 -6.21 5.14 -11.18
C ASP A 21 -6.45 5.76 -12.56
N ARG A 22 -7.06 5.01 -13.49
CA ARG A 22 -7.44 5.52 -14.82
C ARG A 22 -8.89 6.03 -14.87
N LEU A 23 -9.71 5.65 -13.88
CA LEU A 23 -11.11 6.01 -13.80
C LEU A 23 -11.39 7.09 -12.74
N ILE A 24 -10.51 7.21 -11.75
CA ILE A 24 -10.51 8.30 -10.78
C ILE A 24 -9.89 9.50 -11.47
N ASP A 25 -10.71 10.53 -11.69
CA ASP A 25 -10.29 11.82 -12.21
C ASP A 25 -10.18 12.81 -11.04
N ASP A 26 -8.94 13.05 -10.61
CA ASP A 26 -8.64 14.01 -9.53
C ASP A 26 -8.67 15.47 -10.04
N GLU A 27 -8.65 15.69 -11.36
CA GLU A 27 -8.64 17.02 -11.99
C GLU A 27 -9.77 17.16 -13.03
N PRO A 28 -11.05 17.03 -12.64
CA PRO A 28 -12.18 16.98 -13.58
C PRO A 28 -12.37 18.26 -14.42
N ASP A 29 -11.79 19.38 -13.98
CA ASP A 29 -11.82 20.65 -14.71
C ASP A 29 -10.80 20.70 -15.87
N ARG A 30 -9.86 19.73 -15.94
CA ARG A 30 -8.89 19.63 -17.04
C ARG A 30 -9.46 18.77 -18.16
N LEU A 31 -9.41 19.32 -19.38
CA LEU A 31 -9.89 18.63 -20.58
C LEU A 31 -8.94 17.53 -21.06
N PHE A 32 -7.66 17.58 -20.68
CA PHE A 32 -6.63 16.62 -21.09
C PHE A 32 -5.59 16.44 -19.97
N ASP A 33 -5.15 15.20 -19.78
CA ASP A 33 -4.03 14.89 -18.89
C ASP A 33 -2.70 15.37 -19.47
N PRO A 34 -1.83 15.99 -18.66
CA PRO A 34 -0.51 16.40 -19.12
C PRO A 34 0.38 15.18 -19.40
N GLN A 35 1.29 15.32 -20.36
CA GLN A 35 2.36 14.33 -20.53
C GLN A 35 3.29 14.38 -19.32
N ILE A 36 3.40 13.26 -18.62
CA ILE A 36 4.25 13.11 -17.44
C ILE A 36 5.51 12.31 -17.77
N ASN A 37 6.65 12.79 -17.27
CA ASN A 37 7.92 12.07 -17.39
C ASN A 37 7.91 10.81 -16.50
N MET A 38 8.92 9.95 -16.64
CA MET A 38 9.04 8.72 -15.85
C MET A 38 9.09 8.96 -14.33
N VAL A 39 9.73 10.04 -13.88
CA VAL A 39 9.85 10.36 -12.45
C VAL A 39 8.48 10.66 -11.85
N ASP A 40 7.67 11.44 -12.55
CA ASP A 40 6.31 11.77 -12.12
C ASP A 40 5.38 10.55 -12.18
N GLN A 41 5.52 9.69 -13.19
CA GLN A 41 4.80 8.40 -13.23
C GLN A 41 5.12 7.53 -12.01
N VAL A 42 6.40 7.43 -11.62
CA VAL A 42 6.79 6.66 -10.42
C VAL A 42 6.19 7.28 -9.15
N ARG A 43 6.15 8.62 -9.06
CA ARG A 43 5.57 9.32 -7.91
C ARG A 43 4.07 9.06 -7.80
N GLU A 44 3.32 9.13 -8.90
CA GLU A 44 1.90 8.82 -8.94
C GLU A 44 1.63 7.37 -8.54
N VAL A 45 2.40 6.42 -9.08
CA VAL A 45 2.22 5.01 -8.71
C VAL A 45 2.51 4.82 -7.22
N ARG A 46 3.55 5.46 -6.66
CA ARG A 46 3.82 5.43 -5.22
C ARG A 46 2.66 5.97 -4.40
N GLU A 47 2.03 7.05 -4.85
CA GLU A 47 0.87 7.64 -4.19
C GLU A 47 -0.38 6.76 -4.28
N SER A 48 -0.62 6.13 -5.44
CA SER A 48 -1.71 5.16 -5.60
C SER A 48 -1.57 3.99 -4.62
N ILE A 49 -0.36 3.44 -4.47
CA ILE A 49 -0.09 2.37 -3.51
C ILE A 49 -0.28 2.88 -2.08
N ARG A 50 0.20 4.08 -1.74
CA ARG A 50 0.01 4.66 -0.41
C ARG A 50 -1.47 4.73 -0.04
N ARG A 51 -2.31 5.25 -0.95
CA ARG A 51 -3.76 5.34 -0.78
C ARG A 51 -4.41 3.96 -0.64
N ASP A 52 -4.01 3.00 -1.46
CA ASP A 52 -4.61 1.66 -1.45
C ASP A 52 -4.19 0.86 -0.20
N LEU A 53 -2.96 1.05 0.30
CA LEU A 53 -2.51 0.55 1.60
C LEU A 53 -3.33 1.17 2.73
N GLU A 54 -3.56 2.48 2.71
CA GLU A 54 -4.37 3.16 3.73
C GLU A 54 -5.81 2.65 3.71
N ALA A 55 -6.41 2.46 2.54
CA ALA A 55 -7.75 1.88 2.38
C ALA A 55 -7.82 0.44 2.92
N LEU A 56 -6.81 -0.40 2.60
CA LEU A 56 -6.73 -1.77 3.09
C LEU A 56 -6.62 -1.81 4.62
N LEU A 57 -5.75 -0.99 5.21
CA LEU A 57 -5.51 -1.00 6.64
C LEU A 57 -6.63 -0.38 7.47
N ASN A 58 -7.41 0.55 6.89
CA ASN A 58 -8.57 1.13 7.57
C ASN A 58 -9.89 0.38 7.32
N THR A 59 -9.92 -0.56 6.37
CA THR A 59 -11.10 -1.40 6.15
C THR A 59 -11.15 -2.51 7.20
N ARG A 60 -12.26 -2.60 7.93
CA ARG A 60 -12.51 -3.71 8.87
C ARG A 60 -13.13 -4.88 8.11
N ARG A 61 -12.53 -6.06 8.22
CA ARG A 61 -13.11 -7.29 7.65
C ARG A 61 -14.36 -7.72 8.42
N CYS A 62 -15.19 -8.55 7.78
CA CYS A 62 -16.30 -9.21 8.47
C CYS A 62 -15.78 -9.98 9.71
N PRO A 63 -16.39 -9.81 10.90
CA PRO A 63 -15.99 -10.55 12.10
C PRO A 63 -16.09 -12.06 11.93
N GLU A 64 -17.03 -12.52 11.11
CA GLU A 64 -17.20 -13.92 10.78
C GLU A 64 -16.22 -14.31 9.66
N ALA A 65 -15.30 -15.22 9.99
CA ALA A 65 -14.40 -15.79 9.01
C ALA A 65 -15.18 -16.76 8.10
N PRO A 66 -14.84 -16.84 6.79
CA PRO A 66 -15.42 -17.84 5.91
C PRO A 66 -15.25 -19.26 6.48
N PRO A 67 -16.25 -20.15 6.32
CA PRO A 67 -16.16 -21.53 6.78
C PRO A 67 -14.91 -22.23 6.24
N ALA A 68 -14.26 -23.06 7.07
CA ALA A 68 -13.02 -23.74 6.71
C ALA A 68 -13.14 -24.68 5.50
N ALA A 69 -14.37 -25.12 5.17
CA ALA A 69 -14.69 -25.91 3.99
C ALA A 69 -14.46 -25.14 2.67
N TYR A 70 -14.39 -23.81 2.70
CA TYR A 70 -14.19 -22.96 1.54
C TYR A 70 -12.81 -22.28 1.61
N SER A 71 -11.77 -23.02 1.24
CA SER A 71 -10.37 -22.57 1.31
C SER A 71 -10.07 -21.32 0.49
N GLU A 72 -10.73 -21.18 -0.65
CA GLU A 72 -10.61 -20.12 -1.65
C GLU A 72 -11.23 -18.80 -1.19
N LEU A 73 -11.97 -18.81 -0.08
CA LEU A 73 -12.49 -17.59 0.54
C LEU A 73 -11.47 -16.91 1.45
N LYS A 74 -10.35 -17.58 1.77
CA LYS A 74 -9.30 -17.03 2.63
C LYS A 74 -8.57 -15.86 1.96
N ASP A 75 -8.42 -15.92 0.64
CA ASP A 75 -7.77 -14.92 -0.22
C ASP A 75 -8.74 -14.08 -1.06
N ALA A 76 -10.04 -14.39 -1.01
CA ALA A 76 -11.08 -13.62 -1.68
C ALA A 76 -11.32 -12.24 -1.05
N LEU A 77 -12.04 -11.39 -1.79
CA LEU A 77 -12.40 -10.02 -1.39
C LEU A 77 -13.19 -9.94 -0.07
N VAL A 78 -13.93 -10.99 0.30
CA VAL A 78 -14.61 -11.09 1.60
C VAL A 78 -13.65 -10.99 2.80
N SER A 79 -12.38 -11.32 2.56
CA SER A 79 -11.29 -11.26 3.54
C SER A 79 -10.49 -9.96 3.46
N TYR A 80 -10.90 -8.99 2.62
CA TYR A 80 -10.23 -7.68 2.49
C TYR A 80 -10.34 -6.88 3.78
N GLY A 81 -9.25 -6.20 4.12
CA GLY A 81 -9.13 -5.40 5.33
C GLY A 81 -8.31 -6.06 6.44
N VAL A 82 -8.32 -5.40 7.60
CA VAL A 82 -7.67 -5.87 8.84
C VAL A 82 -8.70 -6.35 9.86
N ASP A 83 -8.26 -7.21 10.76
CA ASP A 83 -9.10 -7.69 11.86
C ASP A 83 -9.32 -6.57 12.89
N GLY A 84 -10.52 -6.49 13.47
CA GLY A 84 -10.89 -5.48 14.46
C GLY A 84 -10.15 -5.60 15.81
N MET A 85 -9.37 -6.67 16.00
CA MET A 85 -8.62 -6.96 17.23
C MET A 85 -7.25 -6.29 17.36
N VAL A 86 -6.96 -5.22 16.61
CA VAL A 86 -5.78 -4.37 16.87
C VAL A 86 -5.85 -3.71 18.27
N SER A 87 -7.00 -3.76 18.95
CA SER A 87 -7.21 -3.36 20.34
C SER A 87 -6.47 -4.20 21.40
N ALA A 88 -5.95 -5.38 21.06
CA ALA A 88 -5.30 -6.25 22.05
C ALA A 88 -3.92 -5.71 22.46
N ASN A 89 -3.88 -4.88 23.51
CA ASN A 89 -2.69 -4.46 24.27
C ASN A 89 -1.36 -4.50 23.47
N LEU A 90 -1.15 -3.48 22.62
CA LEU A 90 0.11 -3.21 21.91
C LEU A 90 1.29 -2.86 22.86
N ALA A 91 1.13 -3.09 24.16
CA ALA A 91 2.15 -2.89 25.18
C ALA A 91 3.27 -3.94 25.09
N THR A 92 2.95 -5.18 24.72
CA THR A 92 3.93 -6.28 24.66
C THR A 92 4.61 -6.35 23.30
N ASP A 93 5.89 -6.75 23.29
CA ASP A 93 6.64 -6.94 22.05
C ASP A 93 6.09 -8.10 21.21
N GLU A 94 5.50 -9.11 21.86
CA GLU A 94 4.82 -10.21 21.17
C GLU A 94 3.54 -9.74 20.46
N ALA A 95 2.74 -8.86 21.06
CA ALA A 95 1.58 -8.27 20.38
C ALA A 95 2.00 -7.40 19.19
N LYS A 96 3.06 -6.60 19.34
CA LYS A 96 3.62 -5.80 18.23
C LYS A 96 4.11 -6.68 17.08
N LEU A 97 4.80 -7.79 17.39
CA LEU A 97 5.26 -8.74 16.38
C LEU A 97 4.08 -9.41 15.64
N ARG A 98 3.05 -9.84 16.37
CA ARG A 98 1.84 -10.42 15.76
C ARG A 98 1.12 -9.42 14.85
N LEU A 99 1.03 -8.15 15.26
CA LEU A 99 0.49 -7.07 14.44
C LEU A 99 1.30 -6.90 13.16
N ALA A 100 2.63 -6.79 13.25
CA ALA A 100 3.50 -6.64 12.08
C ALA A 100 3.31 -7.80 11.09
N GLN A 101 3.33 -9.04 11.57
CA GLN A 101 3.13 -10.22 10.73
C GLN A 101 1.74 -10.27 10.10
N MET A 102 0.70 -9.85 10.81
CA MET A 102 -0.65 -9.76 10.26
C MET A 102 -0.71 -8.73 9.14
N VAL A 103 -0.21 -7.53 9.37
CA VAL A 103 -0.17 -6.44 8.37
C VAL A 103 0.63 -6.88 7.14
N GLU A 104 1.81 -7.47 7.35
CA GLU A 104 2.68 -7.99 6.27
C GLU A 104 1.96 -9.00 5.37
N ARG A 105 1.26 -9.97 5.98
CA ARG A 105 0.46 -10.95 5.24
C ARG A 105 -0.67 -10.30 4.45
N ARG A 106 -1.37 -9.33 5.03
CA ARG A 106 -2.49 -8.64 4.37
C ARG A 106 -2.03 -7.82 3.18
N ILE A 107 -0.95 -7.07 3.34
CA ILE A 107 -0.37 -6.28 2.24
C ILE A 107 0.09 -7.22 1.11
N SER A 108 0.82 -8.29 1.45
CA SER A 108 1.30 -9.25 0.46
C SER A 108 0.16 -9.94 -0.31
N MET A 109 -1.02 -10.06 0.29
CA MET A 109 -2.19 -10.70 -0.28
C MET A 109 -2.98 -9.77 -1.21
N PHE A 110 -3.23 -8.54 -0.79
CA PHE A 110 -4.15 -7.63 -1.49
C PHE A 110 -3.45 -6.55 -2.33
N GLU A 111 -2.18 -6.26 -2.07
CA GLU A 111 -1.40 -5.29 -2.84
C GLU A 111 -0.38 -6.00 -3.73
N THR A 112 -0.85 -6.53 -4.86
CA THR A 112 -0.06 -7.39 -5.76
C THR A 112 1.03 -6.64 -6.52
N ARG A 113 1.03 -5.30 -6.54
CA ARG A 113 2.11 -4.50 -7.14
C ARG A 113 3.39 -4.56 -6.31
N LEU A 114 3.29 -5.01 -5.05
CA LEU A 114 4.42 -5.14 -4.13
C LEU A 114 4.96 -6.58 -4.07
N SER A 115 6.26 -6.70 -3.81
CA SER A 115 6.93 -7.95 -3.41
C SER A 115 7.81 -7.70 -2.20
N ASP A 116 8.27 -8.78 -1.57
CA ASP A 116 9.25 -8.72 -0.47
C ASP A 116 8.82 -7.78 0.68
N VAL A 117 7.52 -7.79 0.97
CA VAL A 117 6.91 -6.92 1.97
C VAL A 117 7.46 -7.29 3.35
N ARG A 118 7.91 -6.29 4.09
CA ARG A 118 8.36 -6.40 5.47
C ARG A 118 7.76 -5.30 6.31
N VAL A 119 7.14 -5.67 7.41
CA VAL A 119 6.56 -4.71 8.36
C VAL A 119 7.33 -4.71 9.66
N THR A 120 7.78 -3.53 10.11
CA THR A 120 8.52 -3.38 11.37
C THR A 120 7.83 -2.36 12.25
N ILE A 121 7.55 -2.72 13.51
CA ILE A 121 7.08 -1.75 14.51
C ILE A 121 8.27 -0.95 15.02
N LEU A 122 8.21 0.37 14.91
CA LEU A 122 9.25 1.27 15.37
C LEU A 122 9.06 1.53 16.87
N LYS A 123 10.18 1.62 17.61
CA LYS A 123 10.14 2.09 18.99
C LYS A 123 9.68 3.55 18.99
N SER A 124 8.70 3.86 19.83
CA SER A 124 8.23 5.24 19.98
C SER A 124 9.38 6.14 20.43
N ARG A 125 9.45 7.35 19.86
CA ARG A 125 10.56 8.29 20.11
C ARG A 125 10.39 9.02 21.44
N THR A 126 9.18 9.03 22.01
CA THR A 126 8.86 9.72 23.27
C THR A 126 7.84 8.92 24.09
N MET A 127 7.95 8.93 25.43
CA MET A 127 7.02 8.23 26.33
C MET A 127 5.55 8.71 26.22
N THR A 128 5.31 9.86 25.58
CA THR A 128 4.00 10.50 25.42
C THR A 128 3.30 10.14 24.11
N GLU A 129 4.00 9.55 23.14
CA GLU A 129 3.41 9.13 21.86
C GLU A 129 2.53 7.89 22.10
N ARG A 130 1.21 8.11 22.23
CA ARG A 130 0.24 7.01 22.26
C ARG A 130 0.13 6.30 20.90
N ALA A 131 0.58 6.92 19.82
CA ALA A 131 0.47 6.35 18.49
C ALA A 131 1.59 5.33 18.22
N LEU A 132 1.23 4.15 17.70
CA LEU A 132 2.19 3.13 17.32
C LEU A 132 2.71 3.42 15.92
N ARG A 133 4.03 3.57 15.77
CA ARG A 133 4.65 3.76 14.46
C ARG A 133 5.08 2.43 13.89
N MET A 134 4.85 2.23 12.60
CA MET A 134 5.34 1.11 11.84
C MET A 134 5.97 1.56 10.54
N ARG A 135 6.86 0.73 10.01
CA ARG A 135 7.48 0.91 8.71
C ARG A 135 7.12 -0.28 7.83
N ILE A 136 6.63 0.01 6.62
CA ILE A 136 6.31 -0.97 5.59
C ILE A 136 7.37 -0.81 4.51
N GLN A 137 8.20 -1.83 4.31
CA GLN A 137 9.21 -1.88 3.26
C GLN A 137 8.80 -2.91 2.22
N ALA A 138 8.94 -2.59 0.94
CA ALA A 138 8.59 -3.51 -0.14
C ALA A 138 9.35 -3.16 -1.43
N THR A 139 9.36 -4.08 -2.39
CA THR A 139 9.89 -3.88 -3.74
C THR A 139 8.75 -3.71 -4.73
N PHE A 140 8.94 -2.86 -5.75
CA PHE A 140 7.98 -2.68 -6.84
C PHE A 140 8.10 -3.78 -7.89
N ARG A 141 6.98 -4.42 -8.26
CA ARG A 141 6.95 -5.39 -9.37
C ARG A 141 6.79 -4.77 -10.76
N LEU A 142 6.51 -3.46 -10.85
CA LEU A 142 6.19 -2.80 -12.13
C LEU A 142 7.37 -2.69 -13.10
N HIS A 143 8.60 -2.60 -12.59
CA HIS A 143 9.79 -2.52 -13.43
C HIS A 143 11.05 -2.97 -12.67
N GLU A 144 11.83 -3.86 -13.29
CA GLU A 144 13.17 -4.21 -12.84
C GLU A 144 14.08 -2.98 -12.64
N GLY A 145 14.87 -3.00 -11.56
CA GLY A 145 15.84 -1.94 -11.27
C GLY A 145 15.29 -0.73 -10.52
N MET A 146 13.99 -0.69 -10.20
CA MET A 146 13.46 0.33 -9.28
C MET A 146 13.97 0.09 -7.85
N PRO A 147 14.33 1.14 -7.11
CA PRO A 147 14.72 1.00 -5.72
C PRO A 147 13.55 0.50 -4.87
N PRO A 148 13.83 -0.19 -3.75
CA PRO A 148 12.79 -0.56 -2.79
C PRO A 148 12.10 0.70 -2.25
N ILE A 149 10.81 0.55 -1.94
CA ILE A 149 10.00 1.61 -1.37
C ILE A 149 9.80 1.38 0.12
N SER A 150 9.65 2.49 0.84
CA SER A 150 9.34 2.48 2.25
C SER A 150 8.21 3.46 2.53
N PHE A 151 7.20 2.98 3.24
CA PHE A 151 6.16 3.81 3.83
C PHE A 151 6.33 3.78 5.34
N GLU A 152 6.06 4.91 5.98
CA GLU A 152 5.86 4.93 7.42
C GLU A 152 4.36 5.03 7.67
N SER A 153 3.88 4.33 8.69
CA SER A 153 2.48 4.40 9.06
C SER A 153 2.35 4.57 10.56
N THR A 154 1.38 5.38 10.96
CA THR A 154 1.06 5.65 12.35
C THR A 154 -0.32 5.10 12.65
N ILE A 155 -0.41 4.37 13.76
CA ILE A 155 -1.65 3.77 14.26
C ILE A 155 -2.05 4.51 15.52
N ASP A 156 -3.19 5.17 15.49
CA ASP A 156 -3.78 5.73 16.71
C ASP A 156 -4.56 4.62 17.43
N PRO A 157 -4.13 4.16 18.62
CA PRO A 157 -4.82 3.07 19.32
C PRO A 157 -6.22 3.44 19.80
N SER A 158 -6.55 4.74 19.92
CA SER A 158 -7.87 5.19 20.36
C SER A 158 -8.91 5.10 19.24
N THR A 159 -8.51 5.47 18.02
CA THR A 159 -9.39 5.44 16.84
C THR A 159 -9.21 4.18 15.98
N GLN A 160 -8.13 3.42 16.22
CA GLN A 160 -7.68 2.29 15.42
C GLN A 160 -7.51 2.64 13.94
N ARG A 161 -7.16 3.90 13.66
CA ARG A 161 -6.92 4.39 12.30
C ARG A 161 -5.46 4.29 11.95
N PHE A 162 -5.23 3.92 10.71
CA PHE A 162 -3.93 3.84 10.09
C PHE A 162 -3.74 5.07 9.21
N LEU A 163 -2.71 5.86 9.46
CA LEU A 163 -2.25 6.90 8.55
C LEU A 163 -1.01 6.37 7.83
N VAL A 164 -0.99 6.37 6.50
CA VAL A 164 0.17 5.91 5.73
C VAL A 164 0.84 7.12 5.09
N GLU A 165 2.05 7.42 5.51
CA GLU A 165 2.89 8.49 5.00
C GLU A 165 3.96 7.92 4.05
N ALA A 166 4.17 8.60 2.92
CA ALA A 166 5.32 8.30 2.09
C ALA A 166 6.59 8.78 2.82
N ALA A 167 7.57 7.90 3.01
CA ALA A 167 8.87 8.36 3.44
C ALA A 167 9.47 9.24 2.33
N ASN A 168 10.00 10.40 2.71
CA ASN A 168 10.78 11.24 1.80
C ASN A 168 12.01 10.45 1.34
N GLY A 169 11.90 9.86 0.15
CA GLY A 169 12.96 9.23 -0.62
C GLY A 169 12.86 9.70 -2.05
#